data_AF-A0A520MHY4-F1
#
_entry.id   AF-A0A520MHY4-F1
#
_cell.length_a   1.000
_cell.length_b   1.000
_cell.length_c   1.000
_cell.angle_alpha   90.00
_cell.angle_beta   90.00
_cell.angle_gamma   90.00
#
_symmetry.space_group_name_H-M   'P 1'
#
loop_
_entity.id
_entity.type
_entity.pdbx_description
1 polymer ?
#
loop_
_entity_poly.entity_id
_entity_poly.type
_entity_poly.pdbx_seq_one_letter_code
_entity_poly.pdbx_strand_id
1 'polypeptide(L)'
;MTDYVVGDIQGCFEDLISLLDKIDFDPSKDRLIAAGDIVNRGPKSLETLRYCMALGDAFAMVLGNHDLHLLAIAHGVRDPTPKDTISEILEAPEAEELLDWLQRQPLLLNINEYTIVHAGIPPQWNLMKVQSLAEEVHQALISNRAGDYFHQMYGDYPDKWSEDLEGSSRLRVITNYLTRMRFCTSDGILDLQTKDSLSPPTSYRPWYDHPLRKTASQKIIFGHWAALKGRYCGPNLFPLDTGCVWGGPLRVMNLTNQVYTEYSK
;
A
#
# COMPACT_ATOMS: atom_id res chain seq x y z
N MET A 1 -2.58 18.00 -17.08
CA MET A 1 -2.39 17.46 -15.73
C MET A 1 -1.74 16.10 -15.86
N THR A 2 -0.61 15.86 -15.18
CA THR A 2 0.09 14.56 -15.25
C THR A 2 -0.09 13.81 -13.94
N ASP A 3 -0.53 12.56 -14.01
CA ASP A 3 -0.58 11.68 -12.85
C ASP A 3 0.72 10.86 -12.76
N TYR A 4 1.37 10.93 -11.60
CA TYR A 4 2.57 10.18 -11.26
C TYR A 4 2.27 9.22 -10.11
N VAL A 5 2.59 7.93 -10.26
CA VAL A 5 2.44 6.97 -9.16
C VAL A 5 3.81 6.59 -8.61
N VAL A 6 4.04 6.77 -7.32
CA VAL A 6 5.28 6.44 -6.62
C VAL A 6 5.11 5.16 -5.78
N GLY A 7 6.14 4.33 -5.74
CA GLY A 7 6.20 3.15 -4.87
C GLY A 7 6.36 3.50 -3.39
N ASP A 8 6.65 2.48 -2.59
CA ASP A 8 6.81 2.56 -1.13
C ASP A 8 7.90 3.58 -0.75
N ILE A 9 7.47 4.67 -0.07
CA ILE A 9 8.37 5.77 0.32
C ILE A 9 9.03 5.46 1.66
N GLN A 10 8.27 4.93 2.63
CA GLN A 10 8.74 4.45 3.93
C GLN A 10 9.67 5.46 4.64
N GLY A 11 9.27 6.73 4.70
CA GLY A 11 10.07 7.78 5.36
C GLY A 11 11.36 8.16 4.64
N CYS A 12 11.59 7.74 3.40
CA CYS A 12 12.70 8.18 2.54
C CYS A 12 12.43 9.57 1.93
N PHE A 13 12.16 10.56 2.78
CA PHE A 13 11.73 11.90 2.37
C PHE A 13 12.69 12.57 1.38
N GLU A 14 14.00 12.50 1.62
CA GLU A 14 15.00 13.13 0.74
C GLU A 14 15.02 12.50 -0.65
N ASP A 15 14.83 11.18 -0.73
CA ASP A 15 14.76 10.45 -1.99
C ASP A 15 13.48 10.79 -2.75
N LEU A 16 12.36 10.97 -2.03
CA LEU A 16 11.12 11.49 -2.60
C LEU A 16 11.33 12.88 -3.20
N ILE A 17 11.86 13.85 -2.45
CA ILE A 17 12.06 15.21 -2.96
C ILE A 17 13.02 15.22 -4.16
N SER A 18 14.10 14.45 -4.10
CA SER A 18 15.06 14.36 -5.22
C SER A 18 14.45 13.70 -6.46
N LEU A 19 13.57 12.71 -6.27
CA LEU A 19 12.84 12.09 -7.37
C LEU A 19 11.84 13.06 -8.01
N LEU A 20 11.13 13.84 -7.19
CA LEU A 20 10.16 14.84 -7.65
C LEU A 20 10.85 15.99 -8.40
N ASP A 21 12.00 16.46 -7.92
CA ASP A 21 12.84 17.43 -8.63
C ASP A 21 13.29 16.91 -10.00
N LYS A 22 13.74 15.65 -10.05
CA LYS A 22 14.18 14.98 -11.29
C LYS A 22 13.10 14.88 -12.37
N ILE A 23 11.82 14.86 -12.00
CA ILE A 23 10.69 14.82 -12.95
C ILE A 23 10.03 16.19 -13.14
N ASP A 24 10.65 17.27 -12.62
CA ASP A 24 10.09 18.63 -12.62
C ASP A 24 8.64 18.68 -12.10
N PHE A 25 8.36 17.92 -11.02
CA PHE A 25 7.02 17.83 -10.43
C PHE A 25 6.54 19.18 -9.93
N ASP A 26 5.32 19.55 -10.32
CA ASP A 26 4.70 20.81 -9.93
C ASP A 26 3.24 20.56 -9.52
N PRO A 27 2.90 20.74 -8.23
CA PRO A 27 1.56 20.45 -7.72
C PRO A 27 0.46 21.34 -8.31
N SER A 28 0.80 22.42 -9.04
CA SER A 28 -0.18 23.22 -9.76
C SER A 28 -0.66 22.60 -11.08
N LYS A 29 0.11 21.65 -11.64
CA LYS A 29 -0.18 20.99 -12.91
C LYS A 29 -0.10 19.46 -12.84
N ASP A 30 0.46 18.88 -11.80
CA ASP A 30 0.68 17.44 -11.66
C ASP A 30 0.07 16.92 -10.35
N ARG A 31 -0.18 15.61 -10.30
CA ARG A 31 -0.64 14.92 -9.11
C ARG A 31 0.25 13.74 -8.80
N LEU A 32 0.62 13.61 -7.53
CA LEU A 32 1.40 12.50 -7.00
C LEU A 32 0.45 11.49 -6.34
N ILE A 33 0.58 10.22 -6.69
CA ILE A 33 -0.20 9.13 -6.09
C ILE A 33 0.75 8.13 -5.44
N ALA A 34 0.64 7.89 -4.15
CA ALA A 34 1.45 6.86 -3.49
C ALA A 34 0.77 5.48 -3.53
N ALA A 35 1.55 4.43 -3.80
CA ALA A 35 1.11 3.03 -3.73
C ALA A 35 1.04 2.48 -2.29
N GLY A 36 0.99 3.36 -1.28
CA GLY A 36 1.00 3.03 0.15
C GLY A 36 2.40 3.01 0.76
N ASP A 37 2.44 2.73 2.07
CA ASP A 37 3.65 2.68 2.88
C ASP A 37 4.47 3.98 2.75
N ILE A 38 3.85 5.10 3.10
CA ILE A 38 4.54 6.41 3.08
C ILE A 38 5.39 6.64 4.35
N VAL A 39 5.08 5.92 5.44
CA VAL A 39 5.75 6.03 6.74
C VAL A 39 6.46 4.74 7.16
N ASN A 40 7.19 4.84 8.27
CA ASN A 40 7.87 3.76 8.98
C ASN A 40 9.12 3.24 8.25
N ARG A 41 10.01 2.56 8.99
CA ARG A 41 11.36 2.11 8.61
C ARG A 41 12.38 3.22 8.34
N GLY A 42 12.08 4.17 7.46
CA GLY A 42 13.00 5.25 7.12
C GLY A 42 12.97 6.37 8.16
N PRO A 43 14.00 7.23 8.19
CA PRO A 43 14.20 8.16 9.30
C PRO A 43 13.26 9.37 9.31
N LYS A 44 12.60 9.70 8.19
CA LYS A 44 11.84 10.95 8.02
C LYS A 44 10.36 10.70 7.73
N SER A 45 9.75 9.84 8.54
CA SER A 45 8.32 9.50 8.39
C SER A 45 7.42 10.72 8.60
N LEU A 46 7.73 11.57 9.60
CA LEU A 46 6.95 12.76 9.90
C LEU A 46 7.00 13.79 8.77
N GLU A 47 8.17 14.08 8.21
CA GLU A 47 8.32 15.00 7.09
C GLU A 47 7.64 14.46 5.84
N THR A 48 7.74 13.15 5.58
CA THR A 48 7.04 12.51 4.46
C THR A 48 5.53 12.69 4.59
N LEU A 49 4.96 12.40 5.77
CA LEU A 49 3.53 12.51 6.02
C LEU A 49 3.05 13.97 5.90
N ARG A 50 3.76 14.92 6.52
CA ARG A 50 3.48 16.36 6.41
C ARG A 50 3.49 16.84 4.96
N TYR A 51 4.50 16.44 4.19
CA TYR A 51 4.62 16.83 2.79
C TYR A 51 3.47 16.28 1.95
N CYS A 52 3.17 14.99 2.07
CA CYS A 52 2.05 14.35 1.37
C CYS A 52 0.71 15.02 1.69
N MET A 53 0.45 15.34 2.96
CA MET A 53 -0.77 16.04 3.37
C MET A 53 -0.82 17.49 2.84
N ALA A 54 0.30 18.21 2.86
CA ALA A 54 0.40 19.60 2.41
C ALA A 54 0.18 19.78 0.90
N LEU A 55 0.35 18.73 0.10
CA LEU A 55 0.05 18.74 -1.34
C LEU A 55 -1.45 18.88 -1.65
N GLY A 56 -2.35 18.63 -0.67
CA GLY A 56 -3.80 18.77 -0.86
C GLY A 56 -4.32 17.96 -2.04
N ASP A 57 -5.07 18.61 -2.94
CA ASP A 57 -5.67 17.95 -4.13
C ASP A 57 -4.64 17.42 -5.13
N ALA A 58 -3.37 17.84 -5.03
CA ALA A 58 -2.26 17.33 -5.83
C ALA A 58 -1.68 16.01 -5.29
N PHE A 59 -2.29 15.42 -4.25
CA PHE A 59 -1.88 14.13 -3.71
C PHE A 59 -3.04 13.16 -3.52
N ALA A 60 -2.77 11.88 -3.75
CA ALA A 60 -3.64 10.77 -3.39
C ALA A 60 -2.82 9.57 -2.92
N MET A 61 -3.42 8.62 -2.22
CA MET A 61 -2.74 7.37 -1.88
C MET A 61 -3.73 6.22 -1.65
N VAL A 62 -3.18 5.01 -1.66
CA VAL A 62 -3.83 3.87 -1.00
C VAL A 62 -3.10 3.56 0.31
N LEU A 63 -3.79 3.04 1.31
CA LEU A 63 -3.18 2.60 2.56
C LEU A 63 -2.37 1.32 2.38
N GLY A 64 -1.13 1.34 2.84
CA GLY A 64 -0.27 0.17 2.99
C GLY A 64 -0.29 -0.43 4.40
N ASN A 65 0.48 -1.50 4.60
CA ASN A 65 0.51 -2.16 5.91
C ASN A 65 1.24 -1.34 6.98
N HIS A 66 2.25 -0.56 6.60
CA HIS A 66 2.98 0.29 7.53
C HIS A 66 2.16 1.53 7.93
N ASP A 67 1.34 2.05 7.02
CA ASP A 67 0.38 3.12 7.31
C ASP A 67 -0.68 2.64 8.32
N LEU A 68 -1.27 1.46 8.07
CA LEU A 68 -2.22 0.83 9.00
C LEU A 68 -1.58 0.48 10.35
N HIS A 69 -0.30 0.13 10.37
CA HIS A 69 0.44 -0.14 11.60
C HIS A 69 0.60 1.12 12.47
N LEU A 70 0.95 2.26 11.86
CA LEU A 70 0.96 3.55 12.55
C LEU A 70 -0.40 3.87 13.17
N LEU A 71 -1.48 3.74 12.39
CA LEU A 71 -2.83 4.00 12.89
C LEU A 71 -3.20 3.05 14.04
N ALA A 72 -2.86 1.76 13.95
CA ALA A 72 -3.12 0.81 15.04
C ALA A 72 -2.40 1.20 16.35
N ILE A 73 -1.17 1.72 16.27
CA ILE A 73 -0.45 2.24 17.44
C ILE A 73 -1.14 3.49 18.00
N ALA A 74 -1.56 4.42 17.14
CA ALA A 74 -2.30 5.61 17.55
C ALA A 74 -3.63 5.26 18.26
N HIS A 75 -4.28 4.15 17.87
CA HIS A 75 -5.46 3.60 18.54
C HIS A 75 -5.15 2.78 19.80
N GLY A 76 -3.90 2.74 20.26
CA GLY A 76 -3.47 2.07 21.49
C GLY A 76 -3.44 0.54 21.41
N VAL A 77 -3.45 -0.03 20.20
CA VAL A 77 -3.49 -1.50 20.02
C VAL A 77 -2.15 -2.16 20.38
N ARG A 78 -1.04 -1.46 20.15
CA ARG A 78 0.33 -1.91 20.44
C ARG A 78 1.22 -0.70 20.72
N ASP A 79 2.31 -0.95 21.45
CA ASP A 79 3.40 0.01 21.58
C ASP A 79 4.33 -0.04 20.35
N PRO A 80 4.96 1.09 19.97
CA PRO A 80 6.04 1.11 18.98
C PRO A 80 7.19 0.18 19.37
N THR A 81 7.84 -0.42 18.39
CA THR A 81 9.06 -1.22 18.59
C THR A 81 10.31 -0.45 18.16
N PRO A 82 11.53 -0.87 18.55
CA PRO A 82 12.76 -0.22 18.09
C PRO A 82 12.99 -0.24 16.57
N LYS A 83 12.21 -1.03 15.82
CA LYS A 83 12.28 -1.07 14.36
C LYS A 83 11.35 -0.03 13.70
N ASP A 84 10.57 0.68 14.50
CA ASP A 84 9.59 1.64 14.03
C ASP A 84 10.15 3.07 14.12
N THR A 85 9.92 3.87 13.09
CA THR A 85 10.43 5.25 12.95
C THR A 85 9.29 6.26 12.84
N ILE A 86 8.28 6.04 13.67
CA ILE A 86 7.00 6.77 13.64
C ILE A 86 6.68 7.52 14.94
N SER A 87 7.52 7.41 15.97
CA SER A 87 7.30 8.11 17.25
C SER A 87 7.17 9.61 17.08
N GLU A 88 7.96 10.21 16.17
CA GLU A 88 7.87 11.65 15.89
C GLU A 88 6.49 12.07 15.37
N ILE A 89 5.78 11.18 14.66
CA ILE A 89 4.39 11.44 14.22
C ILE A 89 3.44 11.43 15.42
N LEU A 90 3.59 10.46 16.32
CA LEU A 90 2.72 10.30 17.49
C LEU A 90 2.92 11.43 18.52
N GLU A 91 4.12 11.99 18.58
CA GLU A 91 4.51 13.05 19.51
C GLU A 91 4.36 14.47 18.91
N ALA A 92 4.05 14.58 17.62
CA ALA A 92 3.90 15.86 16.93
C ALA A 92 2.73 16.68 17.51
N PRO A 93 2.85 18.02 17.62
CA PRO A 93 1.75 18.87 18.05
C PRO A 93 0.46 18.71 17.22
N GLU A 94 0.61 18.39 15.94
CA GLU A 94 -0.48 18.14 14.98
C GLU A 94 -0.78 16.65 14.73
N ALA A 95 -0.34 15.76 15.62
CA ALA A 95 -0.48 14.31 15.45
C ALA A 95 -1.93 13.89 15.13
N GLU A 96 -2.92 14.46 15.84
CA GLU A 96 -4.34 14.18 15.61
C GLU A 96 -4.75 14.49 14.17
N GLU A 97 -4.36 15.65 13.63
CA GLU A 97 -4.69 16.06 12.27
C GLU A 97 -4.04 15.14 11.23
N LEU A 98 -2.76 14.80 11.42
CA LEU A 98 -2.01 13.91 10.54
C LEU A 98 -2.61 12.49 10.50
N LEU A 99 -2.95 11.95 11.67
CA LEU A 99 -3.49 10.60 11.81
C LEU A 99 -4.93 10.53 11.28
N ASP A 100 -5.75 11.54 11.54
CA ASP A 100 -7.10 11.65 10.99
C ASP A 100 -7.08 11.74 9.46
N TRP A 101 -6.15 12.52 8.90
CA TRP A 101 -5.96 12.59 7.45
C TRP A 101 -5.55 11.23 6.87
N LEU A 102 -4.60 10.55 7.50
CA LEU A 102 -4.11 9.25 7.03
C LEU A 102 -5.21 8.17 7.12
N GLN A 103 -5.98 8.14 8.21
CA GLN A 103 -7.03 7.13 8.41
C GLN A 103 -8.15 7.22 7.38
N ARG A 104 -8.37 8.39 6.78
CA ARG A 104 -9.40 8.61 5.76
C ARG A 104 -8.98 8.14 4.36
N GLN A 105 -7.74 7.72 4.17
CA GLN A 105 -7.26 7.27 2.86
C GLN A 105 -7.85 5.89 2.50
N PRO A 106 -8.13 5.63 1.21
CA PRO A 106 -8.75 4.37 0.77
C PRO A 106 -7.72 3.23 0.70
N LEU A 107 -8.20 1.98 0.56
CA LEU A 107 -7.33 0.82 0.26
C LEU A 107 -7.16 0.56 -1.24
N LEU A 108 -7.98 1.21 -2.07
CA LEU A 108 -7.98 1.03 -3.53
C LEU A 108 -8.38 2.33 -4.21
N LEU A 109 -7.65 2.68 -5.26
CA LEU A 109 -7.98 3.81 -6.14
C LEU A 109 -8.11 3.34 -7.58
N ASN A 110 -8.99 3.99 -8.35
CA ASN A 110 -9.05 3.85 -9.81
C ASN A 110 -8.72 5.20 -10.43
N ILE A 111 -7.59 5.26 -11.15
CA ILE A 111 -7.13 6.46 -11.85
C ILE A 111 -7.04 6.12 -13.33
N ASN A 112 -7.94 6.71 -14.13
CA ASN A 112 -8.11 6.36 -15.54
C ASN A 112 -8.37 4.84 -15.70
N GLU A 113 -7.48 4.15 -16.40
CA GLU A 113 -7.53 2.69 -16.64
C GLU A 113 -6.76 1.86 -15.61
N TYR A 114 -6.11 2.50 -14.63
CA TYR A 114 -5.28 1.85 -13.63
C TYR A 114 -6.04 1.66 -12.32
N THR A 115 -5.92 0.46 -11.75
CA THR A 115 -6.30 0.17 -10.37
C THR A 115 -5.03 0.17 -9.52
N ILE A 116 -5.02 0.98 -8.46
CA ILE A 116 -3.91 1.10 -7.51
C ILE A 116 -4.33 0.42 -6.22
N VAL A 117 -3.50 -0.49 -5.72
CA VAL A 117 -3.68 -1.23 -4.46
C VAL A 117 -2.31 -1.60 -3.92
N HIS A 118 -2.12 -1.57 -2.61
CA HIS A 118 -0.78 -1.69 -2.03
C HIS A 118 -0.08 -3.03 -2.34
N ALA A 119 -0.71 -4.18 -2.06
CA ALA A 119 -0.08 -5.48 -2.26
C ALA A 119 -0.50 -6.20 -3.56
N GLY A 120 -1.79 -6.14 -3.92
CA GLY A 120 -2.34 -6.82 -5.10
C GLY A 120 -3.81 -7.23 -4.95
N ILE A 121 -4.31 -8.01 -5.92
CA ILE A 121 -5.69 -8.53 -5.92
C ILE A 121 -5.63 -10.06 -6.03
N PRO A 122 -6.23 -10.82 -5.09
CA PRO A 122 -6.12 -12.27 -5.10
C PRO A 122 -6.84 -12.89 -6.31
N PRO A 123 -6.39 -14.06 -6.80
CA PRO A 123 -6.79 -14.60 -8.11
C PRO A 123 -8.29 -14.83 -8.26
N GLN A 124 -8.98 -15.12 -7.16
CA GLN A 124 -10.40 -15.44 -7.12
C GLN A 124 -11.34 -14.22 -7.15
N TRP A 125 -10.82 -12.99 -6.96
CA TRP A 125 -11.61 -11.76 -6.97
C TRP A 125 -11.56 -11.06 -8.33
N ASN A 126 -12.72 -10.60 -8.80
CA ASN A 126 -12.81 -9.67 -9.93
C ASN A 126 -12.76 -8.22 -9.43
N LEU A 127 -12.69 -7.26 -10.36
CA LEU A 127 -12.54 -5.84 -10.02
C LEU A 127 -13.70 -5.31 -9.16
N MET A 128 -14.95 -5.67 -9.49
CA MET A 128 -16.14 -5.27 -8.73
C MET A 128 -16.08 -5.77 -7.28
N LYS A 129 -15.67 -7.03 -7.07
CA LYS A 129 -15.56 -7.62 -5.74
C LYS A 129 -14.51 -6.89 -4.91
N VAL A 130 -13.31 -6.68 -5.44
CA VAL A 130 -12.24 -6.02 -4.67
C VAL A 130 -12.57 -4.56 -4.36
N GLN A 131 -13.23 -3.83 -5.28
CA GLN A 131 -13.73 -2.47 -5.01
C GLN A 131 -14.72 -2.46 -3.85
N SER A 132 -15.71 -3.36 -3.86
CA SER A 132 -16.70 -3.45 -2.78
C SER A 132 -16.07 -3.82 -1.43
N LEU A 133 -15.09 -4.74 -1.42
CA LEU A 133 -14.44 -5.17 -0.19
C LEU A 133 -13.45 -4.12 0.36
N ALA A 134 -12.74 -3.42 -0.52
CA ALA A 134 -11.88 -2.30 -0.13
C ALA A 134 -12.71 -1.18 0.52
N GLU A 135 -13.87 -0.86 -0.06
CA GLU A 135 -14.83 0.09 0.51
C GLU A 135 -15.34 -0.38 1.89
N GLU A 136 -15.63 -1.68 2.05
CA GLU A 136 -16.07 -2.24 3.32
C GLU A 136 -15.05 -1.99 4.46
N VAL A 137 -13.76 -2.18 4.18
CA VAL A 137 -12.68 -1.90 5.14
C VAL A 137 -12.52 -0.39 5.36
N HIS A 138 -12.59 0.41 4.30
CA HIS A 138 -12.51 1.88 4.40
C HIS A 138 -13.63 2.45 5.28
N GLN A 139 -14.87 1.98 5.11
CA GLN A 139 -15.99 2.37 5.96
C GLN A 139 -15.77 1.98 7.43
N ALA A 140 -15.14 0.83 7.71
CA ALA A 140 -14.75 0.48 9.07
C ALA A 140 -13.70 1.45 9.64
N LEU A 141 -12.69 1.80 8.85
CA LEU A 141 -11.62 2.74 9.21
C LEU A 141 -12.16 4.14 9.56
N ILE A 142 -13.14 4.67 8.84
CA ILE A 142 -13.66 6.02 9.09
C ILE A 142 -14.86 6.06 10.04
N SER A 143 -15.30 4.91 10.54
CA SER A 143 -16.43 4.82 11.45
C SER A 143 -16.05 5.12 12.90
N ASN A 144 -17.07 5.35 13.74
CA ASN A 144 -16.90 5.39 15.20
C ASN A 144 -16.44 4.06 15.82
N ARG A 145 -16.35 2.98 15.04
CA ARG A 145 -15.84 1.66 15.44
C ARG A 145 -14.44 1.36 14.89
N ALA A 146 -13.71 2.38 14.42
CA ALA A 146 -12.34 2.22 13.93
C ALA A 146 -11.42 1.55 14.97
N GLY A 147 -11.57 1.89 16.25
CA GLY A 147 -10.81 1.26 17.34
C GLY A 147 -11.04 -0.26 17.43
N ASP A 148 -12.28 -0.74 17.26
CA ASP A 148 -12.59 -2.18 17.24
C ASP A 148 -11.93 -2.88 16.04
N TYR A 149 -11.96 -2.22 14.87
CA TYR A 149 -11.26 -2.71 13.68
C TYR A 149 -9.77 -2.85 13.95
N PHE A 150 -9.08 -1.82 14.46
CA PHE A 150 -7.64 -1.88 14.68
C PHE A 150 -7.24 -2.93 15.73
N HIS A 151 -8.00 -3.08 16.82
CA HIS A 151 -7.77 -4.13 17.82
C HIS A 151 -7.86 -5.53 17.24
N GLN A 152 -8.65 -5.71 16.18
CA GLN A 152 -8.86 -6.99 15.52
C GLN A 152 -8.14 -7.11 14.18
N MET A 153 -7.46 -6.07 13.70
CA MET A 153 -6.82 -6.07 12.38
C MET A 153 -5.61 -7.02 12.34
N TYR A 154 -4.91 -7.21 13.46
CA TYR A 154 -3.77 -8.12 13.51
C TYR A 154 -4.21 -9.58 13.48
N GLY A 155 -3.40 -10.38 12.79
CA GLY A 155 -3.54 -11.83 12.72
C GLY A 155 -3.37 -12.33 11.30
N ASP A 156 -2.98 -13.59 11.20
CA ASP A 156 -2.77 -14.27 9.92
C ASP A 156 -3.98 -15.15 9.53
N TYR A 157 -5.00 -15.24 10.41
CA TYR A 157 -6.22 -16.00 10.19
C TYR A 157 -7.49 -15.13 10.24
N PRO A 158 -8.48 -15.38 9.38
CA PRO A 158 -8.47 -16.41 8.33
C PRO A 158 -7.51 -16.03 7.19
N ASP A 159 -6.89 -17.05 6.60
CA ASP A 159 -5.92 -16.94 5.49
C ASP A 159 -6.57 -17.09 4.12
N LYS A 160 -7.87 -17.41 4.08
CA LYS A 160 -8.67 -17.56 2.87
C LYS A 160 -10.00 -16.84 2.98
N TRP A 161 -10.40 -16.16 1.90
CA TRP A 161 -11.74 -15.60 1.75
C TRP A 161 -12.83 -16.68 1.75
N SER A 162 -13.92 -16.43 2.49
CA SER A 162 -15.22 -17.09 2.30
C SER A 162 -16.32 -16.02 2.34
N GLU A 163 -17.39 -16.22 1.57
CA GLU A 163 -18.57 -15.34 1.61
C GLU A 163 -19.27 -15.36 2.97
N ASP A 164 -19.11 -16.45 3.73
CA ASP A 164 -19.69 -16.62 5.07
C ASP A 164 -18.89 -15.91 6.18
N LEU A 165 -17.75 -15.29 5.83
CA LEU A 165 -17.00 -14.50 6.81
C LEU A 165 -17.78 -13.23 7.16
N GLU A 166 -17.85 -12.94 8.45
CA GLU A 166 -18.48 -11.74 9.00
C GLU A 166 -17.55 -11.02 9.99
N GLY A 167 -17.87 -9.77 10.29
CA GLY A 167 -17.22 -8.99 11.34
C GLY A 167 -15.71 -8.85 11.19
N SER A 168 -14.98 -8.96 12.29
CA SER A 168 -13.54 -8.72 12.33
C SER A 168 -12.72 -9.69 11.48
N SER A 169 -13.09 -10.98 11.46
CA SER A 169 -12.41 -12.00 10.64
C SER A 169 -12.51 -11.66 9.16
N ARG A 170 -13.67 -11.16 8.71
CA ARG A 170 -13.89 -10.69 7.35
C ARG A 170 -13.03 -9.48 7.00
N LEU A 171 -13.06 -8.44 7.84
CA LEU A 171 -12.27 -7.22 7.61
C LEU A 171 -10.78 -7.53 7.61
N ARG A 172 -10.29 -8.34 8.56
CA ARG A 172 -8.90 -8.76 8.65
C ARG A 172 -8.41 -9.47 7.39
N VAL A 173 -9.16 -10.43 6.85
CA VAL A 173 -8.71 -11.15 5.66
C VAL A 173 -8.69 -10.24 4.43
N ILE A 174 -9.64 -9.31 4.31
CA ILE A 174 -9.61 -8.30 3.24
C ILE A 174 -8.36 -7.44 3.37
N THR A 175 -8.09 -6.91 4.57
CA THR A 175 -6.87 -6.13 4.84
C THR A 175 -5.62 -6.92 4.48
N ASN A 176 -5.51 -8.18 4.90
CA ASN A 176 -4.36 -9.03 4.58
C ASN A 176 -4.16 -9.22 3.06
N TYR A 177 -5.23 -9.41 2.29
CA TYR A 177 -5.11 -9.47 0.83
C TYR A 177 -4.59 -8.17 0.22
N LEU A 178 -5.15 -7.03 0.63
CA LEU A 178 -4.88 -5.75 -0.03
C LEU A 178 -3.57 -5.11 0.41
N THR A 179 -3.08 -5.43 1.61
CA THR A 179 -1.89 -4.77 2.17
C THR A 179 -0.73 -5.69 2.51
N ARG A 180 -0.92 -7.02 2.52
CA ARG A 180 0.14 -7.95 2.97
C ARG A 180 0.45 -9.09 2.01
N MET A 181 -0.36 -9.31 0.97
CA MET A 181 -0.23 -10.45 0.06
C MET A 181 1.05 -10.41 -0.78
N ARG A 182 1.71 -11.56 -0.88
CA ARG A 182 2.77 -11.82 -1.87
C ARG A 182 2.45 -13.10 -2.64
N PHE A 183 2.39 -14.20 -1.90
CA PHE A 183 2.07 -15.51 -2.42
C PHE A 183 0.68 -15.98 -1.98
N CYS A 184 0.02 -16.74 -2.86
CA CYS A 184 -1.21 -17.45 -2.53
C CYS A 184 -1.35 -18.75 -3.33
N THR A 185 -2.31 -19.58 -2.94
CA THR A 185 -2.79 -20.68 -3.78
C THR A 185 -3.78 -20.15 -4.84
N SER A 186 -4.11 -20.96 -5.84
CA SER A 186 -5.06 -20.56 -6.90
C SER A 186 -6.48 -20.29 -6.41
N ASP A 187 -6.87 -20.88 -5.28
CA ASP A 187 -8.13 -20.65 -4.59
C ASP A 187 -8.01 -19.58 -3.48
N GLY A 188 -6.84 -18.95 -3.36
CA GLY A 188 -6.64 -17.73 -2.58
C GLY A 188 -6.12 -17.91 -1.15
N ILE A 189 -5.67 -19.08 -0.73
CA ILE A 189 -5.05 -19.23 0.61
C ILE A 189 -3.76 -18.41 0.62
N LEU A 190 -3.67 -17.46 1.54
CA LEU A 190 -2.53 -16.55 1.71
C LEU A 190 -1.35 -17.26 2.35
N ASP A 191 -0.15 -16.93 1.88
CA ASP A 191 1.07 -17.10 2.67
C ASP A 191 1.51 -15.73 3.21
N LEU A 192 1.52 -15.61 4.54
CA LEU A 192 1.90 -14.38 5.27
C LEU A 192 3.26 -14.53 5.99
N GLN A 193 3.91 -15.69 5.88
CA GLN A 193 5.18 -15.97 6.55
C GLN A 193 6.38 -15.66 5.65
N THR A 194 6.28 -15.91 4.34
CA THR A 194 7.38 -15.64 3.40
C THR A 194 7.41 -14.16 2.98
N LYS A 195 8.44 -13.42 3.41
CA LYS A 195 8.54 -11.97 3.18
C LYS A 195 9.61 -11.57 2.15
N ASP A 196 10.80 -12.15 2.27
CA ASP A 196 12.00 -11.69 1.54
C ASP A 196 12.46 -12.64 0.43
N SER A 197 11.52 -13.42 -0.13
CA SER A 197 11.79 -14.44 -1.14
C SER A 197 10.97 -14.21 -2.40
N LEU A 198 11.56 -14.55 -3.54
CA LEU A 198 10.85 -14.74 -4.81
C LEU A 198 10.43 -16.19 -5.02
N SER A 199 11.03 -17.13 -4.27
CA SER A 199 10.68 -18.54 -4.30
C SER A 199 9.45 -18.76 -3.41
N PRO A 200 8.30 -19.18 -3.99
CA PRO A 200 7.12 -19.49 -3.20
C PRO A 200 7.31 -20.80 -2.42
N PRO A 201 6.58 -20.99 -1.29
CA PRO A 201 6.39 -22.30 -0.69
C PRO A 201 5.77 -23.31 -1.67
N THR A 202 5.94 -24.60 -1.40
CA THR A 202 5.32 -25.67 -2.19
C THR A 202 3.80 -25.45 -2.31
N SER A 203 3.27 -25.52 -3.53
CA SER A 203 1.85 -25.29 -3.89
C SER A 203 1.38 -23.83 -3.91
N TYR A 204 2.23 -22.87 -3.57
CA TYR A 204 1.94 -21.44 -3.69
C TYR A 204 2.55 -20.85 -4.96
N ARG A 205 2.04 -19.71 -5.40
CA ARG A 205 2.62 -18.88 -6.48
C ARG A 205 2.49 -17.39 -6.13
N PRO A 206 3.25 -16.51 -6.79
CA PRO A 206 2.95 -15.08 -6.75
C PRO A 206 1.49 -14.85 -7.13
N TRP A 207 0.80 -13.97 -6.41
CA TRP A 207 -0.65 -13.73 -6.60
C TRP A 207 -1.01 -13.42 -8.06
N TYR A 208 -0.09 -12.81 -8.80
CA TYR A 208 -0.28 -12.41 -10.18
C TYR A 208 -0.06 -13.52 -11.22
N ASP A 209 0.61 -14.62 -10.84
CA ASP A 209 1.06 -15.70 -11.73
C ASP A 209 0.07 -16.89 -11.82
N HIS A 210 -1.16 -16.68 -11.35
CA HIS A 210 -2.22 -17.67 -11.49
C HIS A 210 -2.94 -17.55 -12.86
N PRO A 211 -3.00 -18.61 -13.68
CA PRO A 211 -3.58 -18.54 -15.03
C PRO A 211 -5.05 -18.14 -15.09
N LEU A 212 -5.83 -18.47 -14.05
CA LEU A 212 -7.25 -18.16 -13.95
C LEU A 212 -7.54 -16.90 -13.11
N ARG A 213 -6.53 -16.04 -12.90
CA ARG A 213 -6.69 -14.77 -12.19
C ARG A 213 -7.74 -13.91 -12.88
N LYS A 214 -8.83 -13.58 -12.17
CA LYS A 214 -9.97 -12.84 -12.74
C LYS A 214 -9.66 -11.41 -13.16
N THR A 215 -8.55 -10.85 -12.70
CA THR A 215 -8.07 -9.49 -13.04
C THR A 215 -6.94 -9.48 -14.07
N ALA A 216 -6.72 -10.58 -14.82
CA ALA A 216 -5.60 -10.70 -15.77
C ALA A 216 -5.55 -9.57 -16.82
N SER A 217 -6.71 -9.06 -17.24
CA SER A 217 -6.83 -7.97 -18.21
C SER A 217 -6.75 -6.56 -17.61
N GLN A 218 -6.72 -6.42 -16.28
CA GLN A 218 -6.75 -5.12 -15.60
C GLN A 218 -5.33 -4.60 -15.36
N LYS A 219 -5.12 -3.30 -15.58
CA LYS A 219 -3.85 -2.61 -15.27
C LYS A 219 -3.77 -2.35 -13.77
N ILE A 220 -2.90 -3.07 -13.07
CA ILE A 220 -2.76 -3.00 -11.61
C ILE A 220 -1.38 -2.44 -11.26
N ILE A 221 -1.39 -1.34 -10.50
CA ILE A 221 -0.20 -0.73 -9.91
C ILE A 221 -0.14 -1.11 -8.44
N PHE A 222 1.01 -1.56 -7.97
CA PHE A 222 1.19 -2.03 -6.59
C PHE A 222 2.61 -1.81 -6.07
N GLY A 223 2.73 -1.81 -4.75
CA GLY A 223 3.97 -1.66 -3.99
C GLY A 223 4.30 -2.92 -3.18
N HIS A 224 4.67 -2.76 -1.91
CA HIS A 224 4.83 -3.75 -0.83
C HIS A 224 5.91 -4.83 -1.01
N TRP A 225 6.07 -5.33 -2.23
CA TRP A 225 6.88 -6.51 -2.50
C TRP A 225 8.28 -6.14 -2.99
N ALA A 226 9.05 -5.49 -2.12
CA ALA A 226 10.43 -5.04 -2.38
C ALA A 226 11.36 -6.11 -2.95
N ALA A 227 11.15 -7.39 -2.62
CA ALA A 227 11.91 -8.50 -3.19
C ALA A 227 11.78 -8.62 -4.73
N LEU A 228 10.68 -8.11 -5.32
CA LEU A 228 10.51 -7.99 -6.77
C LEU A 228 11.48 -6.97 -7.36
N LYS A 229 11.90 -5.95 -6.61
CA LYS A 229 12.73 -4.84 -7.08
C LYS A 229 12.16 -4.21 -8.37
N GLY A 230 10.83 -4.06 -8.41
CA GLY A 230 10.12 -3.56 -9.58
C GLY A 230 10.32 -4.38 -10.88
N ARG A 231 10.63 -5.68 -10.80
CA ARG A 231 10.77 -6.55 -11.97
C ARG A 231 9.44 -6.72 -12.70
N TYR A 232 9.51 -6.90 -14.01
CA TYR A 232 8.34 -7.16 -14.86
C TYR A 232 7.54 -8.36 -14.36
N CYS A 233 6.25 -8.14 -14.09
CA CYS A 233 5.31 -9.18 -13.61
C CYS A 233 4.26 -9.55 -14.68
N GLY A 234 4.24 -8.87 -15.82
CA GLY A 234 3.23 -9.02 -16.88
C GLY A 234 2.85 -7.67 -17.49
N PRO A 235 2.14 -7.67 -18.64
CA PRO A 235 1.93 -6.45 -19.43
C PRO A 235 0.98 -5.45 -18.77
N ASN A 236 0.14 -5.91 -17.84
CA ASN A 236 -0.84 -5.11 -17.12
C ASN A 236 -0.47 -4.96 -15.63
N LEU A 237 0.80 -5.17 -15.26
CA LEU A 237 1.23 -5.18 -13.87
C LEU A 237 2.43 -4.25 -13.69
N PHE A 238 2.30 -3.30 -12.77
CA PHE A 238 3.25 -2.21 -12.58
C PHE A 238 3.73 -2.22 -11.12
N PRO A 239 4.71 -3.09 -10.76
CA PRO A 239 5.31 -3.09 -9.44
C PRO A 239 6.22 -1.88 -9.28
N LEU A 240 5.93 -1.04 -8.30
CA LEU A 240 6.66 0.19 -8.02
C LEU A 240 7.59 0.08 -6.81
N ASP A 241 7.40 -0.91 -5.94
CA ASP A 241 8.30 -1.14 -4.82
C ASP A 241 9.65 -1.71 -5.30
N THR A 242 10.65 -0.83 -5.27
CA THR A 242 12.05 -1.09 -5.56
C THR A 242 12.92 -1.19 -4.30
N GLY A 243 12.29 -1.11 -3.11
CA GLY A 243 12.95 -1.26 -1.81
C GLY A 243 13.80 -0.06 -1.41
N CYS A 244 13.25 1.16 -1.52
CA CYS A 244 13.99 2.40 -1.26
C CYS A 244 14.67 2.43 0.12
N VAL A 245 13.91 2.13 1.18
CA VAL A 245 14.45 2.10 2.56
C VAL A 245 15.53 1.03 2.78
N TRP A 246 15.58 0.01 1.90
CA TRP A 246 16.55 -1.07 1.92
C TRP A 246 17.78 -0.80 1.03
N GLY A 247 17.95 0.44 0.58
CA GLY A 247 19.05 0.87 -0.29
C GLY A 247 18.81 0.62 -1.78
N GLY A 248 17.58 0.27 -2.17
CA GLY A 248 17.15 0.34 -3.57
C GLY A 248 16.81 1.79 -3.98
N PRO A 249 16.53 2.03 -5.27
CA PRO A 249 16.01 3.33 -5.69
C PRO A 249 14.56 3.52 -5.21
N LEU A 250 14.10 4.77 -5.16
CA LEU A 250 12.66 5.10 -5.20
C LEU A 250 12.23 5.22 -6.67
N ARG A 251 11.07 4.66 -7.01
CA ARG A 251 10.54 4.64 -8.38
C ARG A 251 9.20 5.39 -8.47
N VAL A 252 9.07 6.18 -9.53
CA VAL A 252 7.81 6.81 -9.95
C VAL A 252 7.48 6.43 -11.40
N MET A 253 6.20 6.26 -11.71
CA MET A 253 5.68 5.98 -13.03
C MET A 253 4.80 7.16 -13.51
N ASN A 254 5.05 7.66 -14.71
CA ASN A 254 4.14 8.60 -15.37
C ASN A 254 3.00 7.81 -16.04
N LEU A 255 1.76 8.05 -15.63
CA LEU A 255 0.62 7.26 -16.12
C LEU A 255 0.27 7.50 -17.60
N THR A 256 0.70 8.64 -18.16
CA THR A 256 0.40 9.01 -19.56
C THR A 256 1.23 8.20 -20.55
N ASN A 257 2.51 7.99 -20.25
CA ASN A 257 3.46 7.35 -21.17
C ASN A 257 4.08 6.05 -20.62
N GLN A 258 3.71 5.65 -19.39
CA GLN A 258 4.22 4.46 -18.69
C GLN A 258 5.75 4.46 -18.48
N VAL A 259 6.39 5.62 -18.54
CA VAL A 259 7.82 5.75 -18.29
C VAL A 259 8.07 5.76 -16.79
N TYR A 260 9.04 4.94 -16.36
CA TYR A 260 9.55 4.94 -15.00
C TYR A 260 10.73 5.90 -14.86
N THR A 261 10.75 6.66 -13.77
CA THR A 261 11.92 7.39 -13.30
C THR A 261 12.32 6.87 -11.94
N GLU A 262 13.62 6.71 -11.72
CA GLU A 262 14.19 6.22 -10.47
C GLU A 262 15.21 7.20 -9.91
N TYR A 263 15.31 7.24 -8.59
CA TYR A 263 16.33 7.97 -7.86
C TYR A 263 16.93 7.08 -6.77
N SER A 264 18.26 7.09 -6.66
CA SER A 264 19.03 6.48 -5.58
C SER A 264 20.15 7.45 -5.23
N LYS A 265 20.45 7.59 -3.95
CA LYS A 265 21.68 8.24 -3.46
C LYS A 265 22.92 7.44 -3.81
#